data_AF-A0A355DIV9-F1
#
_entry.id   AF-A0A355DIV9-F1
#
_cell.length_a   1.000
_cell.length_b   1.000
_cell.length_c   1.000
_cell.angle_alpha   90.00
_cell.angle_beta   90.00
_cell.angle_gamma   90.00
#
_symmetry.space_group_name_H-M   'P 1'
#
loop_
_entity.id
_entity.type
_entity.pdbx_description
1 polymer ?
#
loop_
_entity_poly.entity_id
_entity_poly.type
_entity_poly.pdbx_seq_one_letter_code
_entity_poly.pdbx_strand_id
1 'polypeptide(L)'
;IGDPFSFDADALLASVPGGTTLVGGLASAGSRPGGNRLLLDDEVFTDGAVVAALPAGLGVRPLVSQGCRPVGDPFTVTAATGNLIRELGGRPALTRLEEIMAGADDNERDLMRRGLHIGLVVDEHRGSFGLGDFIIRAVIGADRSSGAVAIGDSPEVGTTVQFHVR
;
A
#
# COMPACT_ATOMS: atom_id res chain seq x y z
N ILE A 1 -15.00 -7.45 4.52
CA ILE A 1 -13.91 -8.13 3.78
C ILE A 1 -14.42 -8.39 2.37
N GLY A 2 -13.67 -7.98 1.35
CA GLY A 2 -14.04 -8.21 -0.05
C GLY A 2 -13.14 -9.24 -0.74
N ASP A 3 -13.64 -9.89 -1.78
CA ASP A 3 -12.82 -10.68 -2.70
C ASP A 3 -12.16 -9.75 -3.73
N PRO A 4 -10.81 -9.70 -3.82
CA PRO A 4 -10.10 -8.76 -4.69
C PRO A 4 -10.36 -8.95 -6.20
N PHE A 5 -10.95 -10.07 -6.62
CA PHE A 5 -11.19 -10.36 -8.04
C PHE A 5 -12.59 -9.95 -8.52
N SER A 6 -13.53 -9.76 -7.59
CA SER A 6 -14.96 -9.57 -7.91
C SER A 6 -15.61 -8.43 -7.16
N PHE A 7 -15.01 -7.95 -6.06
CA PHE A 7 -15.52 -6.84 -5.28
C PHE A 7 -15.09 -5.49 -5.86
N ASP A 8 -16.06 -4.64 -6.18
CA ASP A 8 -15.84 -3.25 -6.53
C ASP A 8 -15.86 -2.37 -5.28
N ALA A 9 -14.66 -2.03 -4.79
CA ALA A 9 -14.50 -1.19 -3.61
C ALA A 9 -14.93 0.27 -3.87
N ASP A 10 -14.72 0.78 -5.08
CA ASP A 10 -15.04 2.15 -5.43
C ASP A 10 -16.56 2.35 -5.48
N ALA A 11 -17.30 1.38 -6.02
CA ALA A 11 -18.76 1.38 -5.99
C ALA A 11 -19.31 1.39 -4.55
N LEU A 12 -18.72 0.60 -3.64
CA LEU A 12 -19.12 0.64 -2.23
C LEU A 12 -18.83 2.03 -1.62
N LEU A 13 -17.62 2.55 -1.81
CA LEU A 13 -17.21 3.85 -1.26
C LEU A 13 -18.12 4.99 -1.75
N ALA A 14 -18.49 4.99 -3.02
CA ALA A 14 -19.41 5.97 -3.61
C ALA A 14 -20.84 5.87 -3.03
N SER A 15 -21.25 4.69 -2.55
CA SER A 15 -22.57 4.46 -1.99
C SER A 15 -22.70 4.81 -0.51
N VAL A 16 -21.58 4.93 0.21
CA VAL A 16 -21.57 5.13 1.66
C VAL A 16 -21.68 6.62 2.01
N PRO A 17 -22.57 7.02 2.95
CA PRO A 17 -22.67 8.41 3.37
C PRO A 17 -21.35 8.94 3.92
N GLY A 18 -21.02 10.18 3.56
CA GLY A 18 -19.85 10.88 4.08
C GLY A 18 -19.83 10.94 5.61
N GLY A 19 -18.65 10.80 6.20
CA GLY A 19 -18.47 10.73 7.65
C GLY A 19 -18.66 9.33 8.26
N THR A 20 -19.08 8.34 7.48
CA THR A 20 -19.09 6.94 7.92
C THR A 20 -17.67 6.41 7.99
N THR A 21 -17.28 5.86 9.14
CA THR A 21 -15.99 5.16 9.27
C THR A 21 -16.10 3.78 8.62
N LEU A 22 -15.28 3.53 7.60
CA LEU A 22 -15.17 2.22 6.95
C LEU A 22 -13.85 1.57 7.33
N VAL A 23 -13.91 0.28 7.67
CA VAL A 23 -12.74 -0.53 8.02
C VAL A 23 -12.90 -1.91 7.40
N GLY A 24 -11.82 -2.42 6.84
CA GLY A 24 -11.81 -3.76 6.30
C GLY A 24 -10.51 -4.05 5.54
N GLY A 25 -10.59 -5.05 4.69
CA GLY A 25 -9.51 -5.47 3.82
C GLY A 25 -10.03 -6.44 2.77
N LEU A 26 -9.12 -6.90 1.94
CA LEU A 26 -9.38 -7.88 0.90
C LEU A 26 -8.93 -9.27 1.37
N ALA A 27 -9.66 -10.30 0.95
CA ALA A 27 -9.27 -11.68 1.15
C ALA A 27 -8.04 -12.02 0.29
N SER A 28 -7.14 -12.83 0.83
CA SER A 28 -5.85 -13.14 0.19
C SER A 28 -5.47 -14.63 0.26
N ALA A 29 -6.42 -15.50 0.59
CA ALA A 29 -6.18 -16.94 0.66
C ALA A 29 -6.09 -17.58 -0.74
N GLY A 30 -6.86 -17.05 -1.69
CA GLY A 30 -6.87 -17.49 -3.08
C GLY A 30 -5.98 -16.65 -3.98
N SER A 31 -5.21 -17.29 -4.86
CA SER A 31 -4.38 -16.64 -5.88
C SER A 31 -5.09 -16.40 -7.21
N ARG A 32 -6.37 -16.77 -7.32
CA ARG A 32 -7.19 -16.67 -8.54
C ARG A 32 -8.66 -16.40 -8.20
N PRO A 33 -9.47 -15.86 -9.14
CA PRO A 33 -10.90 -15.69 -8.97
C PRO A 33 -11.59 -16.97 -8.46
N GLY A 34 -12.52 -16.83 -7.51
CA GLY A 34 -13.20 -17.95 -6.86
C GLY A 34 -12.33 -18.77 -5.89
N GLY A 35 -11.08 -18.37 -5.65
CA GLY A 35 -10.17 -19.02 -4.71
C GLY A 35 -10.38 -18.59 -3.25
N ASN A 36 -10.93 -17.40 -3.01
CA ASN A 36 -11.27 -16.93 -1.67
C ASN A 36 -12.60 -17.54 -1.20
N ARG A 37 -12.79 -17.56 0.13
CA ARG A 37 -14.04 -17.95 0.78
C ARG A 37 -14.46 -16.83 1.71
N LEU A 38 -15.66 -16.31 1.49
CA LEU A 38 -16.28 -15.30 2.34
C LEU A 38 -17.43 -15.98 3.07
N LEU A 39 -17.51 -15.77 4.38
CA LEU A 39 -18.53 -16.39 5.22
C LEU A 39 -19.52 -15.31 5.65
N LEU A 40 -20.79 -15.53 5.37
CA LEU A 40 -21.90 -14.72 5.85
C LEU A 40 -22.92 -15.67 6.47
N ASP A 41 -23.11 -15.53 7.78
CA ASP A 41 -23.90 -16.45 8.58
C ASP A 41 -23.44 -17.91 8.37
N ASP A 42 -24.34 -18.78 7.91
CA ASP A 42 -24.06 -20.21 7.65
C ASP A 42 -23.69 -20.51 6.19
N GLU A 43 -23.54 -19.47 5.35
CA GLU A 43 -23.27 -19.61 3.92
C GLU A 43 -21.83 -19.21 3.54
N VAL A 44 -21.34 -19.84 2.47
CA VAL A 44 -20.00 -19.65 1.94
C VAL A 44 -20.08 -19.12 0.51
N PHE A 45 -19.54 -17.92 0.31
CA PHE A 45 -19.47 -17.21 -0.96
C PHE A 45 -18.05 -17.22 -1.52
N THR A 46 -17.93 -17.08 -2.83
CA THR A 46 -16.65 -17.08 -3.56
C THR A 46 -16.35 -15.76 -4.27
N ASP A 47 -17.26 -14.80 -4.18
CA ASP A 47 -17.24 -13.52 -4.87
C ASP A 47 -17.96 -12.44 -4.04
N GLY A 48 -17.75 -11.18 -4.41
CA GLY A 48 -18.33 -10.02 -3.75
C GLY A 48 -17.65 -9.66 -2.42
N ALA A 49 -18.42 -9.19 -1.46
CA ALA A 49 -17.92 -8.80 -0.15
C ALA A 49 -18.92 -9.09 0.97
N VAL A 50 -18.38 -9.36 2.16
CA VAL A 50 -19.15 -9.40 3.40
C VAL A 50 -18.87 -8.14 4.20
N VAL A 51 -19.93 -7.40 4.53
CA VAL A 51 -19.87 -6.12 5.23
C VAL A 51 -20.80 -6.18 6.44
N ALA A 52 -20.34 -5.69 7.57
CA ALA A 52 -21.17 -5.49 8.76
C ALA A 52 -21.33 -3.99 9.00
N ALA A 53 -22.57 -3.53 9.10
CA ALA A 53 -22.90 -2.16 9.47
C ALA A 53 -23.21 -2.10 10.97
N LEU A 54 -22.50 -1.23 11.69
CA LEU A 54 -22.77 -0.98 13.10
C LEU A 54 -23.79 0.16 13.26
N PRO A 55 -24.66 0.12 14.28
CA PRO A 55 -25.60 1.21 14.55
C PRO A 55 -24.90 2.55 14.75
N ALA A 56 -25.56 3.63 14.34
CA ALA A 56 -25.09 4.98 14.62
C ALA A 56 -25.00 5.26 16.13
N GLY A 57 -24.07 6.13 16.52
CA GLY A 57 -23.86 6.50 17.93
C GLY A 57 -23.01 5.51 18.73
N LEU A 58 -22.64 4.36 18.16
CA LEU A 58 -21.61 3.50 18.73
C LEU A 58 -20.25 4.16 18.50
N GLY A 59 -19.52 4.47 19.57
CA GLY A 59 -18.16 4.99 19.46
C GLY A 59 -17.22 3.91 18.91
N VAL A 60 -16.94 3.94 17.61
CA VAL A 60 -16.03 3.00 16.95
C VAL A 60 -14.68 3.68 16.75
N ARG A 61 -13.60 3.02 17.21
CA ARG A 61 -12.23 3.44 16.90
C ARG A 61 -11.56 2.36 16.06
N PRO A 62 -11.35 2.61 14.75
CA PRO A 62 -10.69 1.64 13.89
C PRO A 62 -9.22 1.49 14.29
N LEU A 63 -8.74 0.26 14.31
CA LEU A 63 -7.32 -0.05 14.54
C LEU A 63 -6.88 -1.04 13.46
N VAL A 64 -5.77 -0.74 12.81
CA VAL A 64 -5.12 -1.62 11.84
C VAL A 64 -3.68 -1.85 12.26
N SER A 65 -3.23 -3.09 12.18
CA SER A 65 -1.82 -3.41 12.29
C SER A 65 -1.20 -3.31 10.90
N GLN A 66 -0.62 -2.16 10.56
CA GLN A 66 0.19 -2.05 9.35
C GLN A 66 1.46 -2.88 9.57
N GLY A 67 1.53 -4.05 8.94
CA GLY A 67 2.70 -4.94 9.03
C GLY A 67 3.93 -4.40 8.29
N CYS A 68 3.75 -3.34 7.49
CA CYS A 68 4.85 -2.67 6.82
C CYS A 68 5.45 -1.60 7.72
N ARG A 69 6.77 -1.57 7.83
CA ARG A 69 7.52 -0.52 8.52
C ARG A 69 8.42 0.25 7.54
N PRO A 70 8.61 1.56 7.73
CA PRO A 70 9.49 2.34 6.88
C PRO A 70 10.96 1.91 7.04
N VAL A 71 11.73 2.10 5.98
CA VAL A 71 13.18 1.91 5.92
C VAL A 71 13.83 3.05 5.14
N GLY A 72 14.94 3.56 5.64
CA GLY A 72 15.60 4.75 5.08
C GLY A 72 14.77 6.03 5.23
N ASP A 73 15.19 7.08 4.55
CA ASP A 73 14.53 8.38 4.56
C ASP A 73 13.39 8.47 3.52
N PRO A 74 12.38 9.34 3.75
CA PRO A 74 11.42 9.69 2.71
C PRO A 74 12.07 10.52 1.60
N PHE A 75 11.60 10.35 0.37
CA PHE A 75 12.05 11.08 -0.81
C PHE A 75 10.86 11.65 -1.59
N THR A 76 11.02 12.82 -2.17
CA THR A 76 10.09 13.36 -3.16
C THR A 76 10.34 12.70 -4.51
N VAL A 77 9.28 12.22 -5.18
CA VAL A 77 9.32 11.78 -6.58
C VAL A 77 9.58 13.00 -7.47
N THR A 78 10.73 13.04 -8.13
CA THR A 78 11.09 14.15 -9.03
C THR A 78 10.89 13.83 -10.50
N ALA A 79 10.78 12.54 -10.85
CA ALA A 79 10.39 12.10 -12.19
C ALA A 79 9.73 10.71 -12.15
N ALA A 80 8.61 10.56 -12.86
CA ALA A 80 7.89 9.29 -13.02
C ALA A 80 7.29 9.15 -14.43
N THR A 81 7.02 7.92 -14.86
CA THR A 81 6.30 7.62 -16.10
C THR A 81 5.43 6.39 -15.88
N GLY A 82 4.11 6.58 -15.78
CA GLY A 82 3.20 5.53 -15.33
C GLY A 82 3.62 5.02 -13.94
N ASN A 83 3.85 3.72 -13.82
CA ASN A 83 4.27 3.09 -12.57
C ASN A 83 5.80 3.02 -12.37
N LEU A 84 6.58 3.65 -13.24
CA LEU A 84 8.03 3.71 -13.16
C LEU A 84 8.45 5.01 -12.46
N ILE A 85 8.95 4.90 -11.24
CA ILE A 85 9.65 5.99 -10.56
C ILE A 85 11.05 6.06 -11.15
N ARG A 86 11.35 7.15 -11.86
CA ARG A 86 12.65 7.36 -12.49
C ARG A 86 13.61 8.05 -11.54
N GLU A 87 13.12 9.05 -10.80
CA GLU A 87 13.94 9.82 -9.87
C GLU A 87 13.28 10.07 -8.52
N LEU A 88 14.12 10.03 -7.49
CA LEU A 88 13.82 10.32 -6.09
C LEU A 88 14.81 11.37 -5.59
N GLY A 89 14.30 12.56 -5.26
CA GLY A 89 15.10 13.69 -4.82
C GLY A 89 16.20 14.08 -5.83
N GLY A 90 15.85 14.15 -7.12
CA GLY A 90 16.73 14.57 -8.21
C GLY A 90 17.80 13.56 -8.61
N ARG A 91 17.66 12.29 -8.20
CA ARG A 91 18.60 11.21 -8.52
C ARG A 91 17.87 9.94 -8.93
N PRO A 92 18.51 9.04 -9.70
CA PRO A 92 17.88 7.79 -10.10
C PRO A 92 17.33 7.01 -8.91
N ALA A 93 16.09 6.53 -9.03
CA ALA A 93 15.37 5.87 -7.95
C ALA A 93 16.11 4.61 -7.44
N LEU A 94 16.69 3.83 -8.37
CA LEU A 94 17.47 2.66 -8.05
C LEU A 94 18.72 3.01 -7.22
N THR A 95 19.39 4.10 -7.54
CA THR A 95 20.56 4.54 -6.76
C THR A 95 20.18 4.92 -5.33
N ARG A 96 19.02 5.57 -5.13
CA ARG A 96 18.51 5.85 -3.77
C ARG A 96 18.19 4.57 -3.00
N LEU A 97 17.58 3.59 -3.67
CA LEU A 97 17.31 2.30 -3.05
C LEU A 97 18.61 1.56 -2.66
N GLU A 98 19.62 1.57 -3.53
CA GLU A 98 20.93 0.97 -3.25
C GLU A 98 21.61 1.62 -2.04
N GLU A 99 21.51 2.94 -1.88
CA GLU A 99 22.00 3.65 -0.68
C GLU A 99 21.32 3.18 0.60
N ILE A 100 20.00 3.03 0.58
CA ILE A 100 19.22 2.52 1.71
C ILE A 100 19.67 1.10 2.06
N MET A 101 19.82 0.22 1.06
CA MET A 101 20.26 -1.16 1.27
C MET A 101 21.70 -1.23 1.81
N ALA A 102 22.57 -0.32 1.39
CA ALA A 102 23.95 -0.25 1.88
C ALA A 102 24.01 0.19 3.35
N GLY A 103 23.14 1.13 3.75
CA GLY A 103 23.04 1.63 5.12
C GLY A 103 22.26 0.75 6.10
N ALA A 104 21.45 -0.17 5.59
CA ALA A 104 20.61 -1.08 6.39
C ALA A 104 21.43 -2.09 7.20
N ASP A 105 20.89 -2.50 8.36
CA ASP A 105 21.43 -3.63 9.12
C ASP A 105 21.13 -4.99 8.42
N ASP A 106 21.72 -6.07 8.92
CA ASP A 106 21.58 -7.38 8.27
C ASP A 106 20.14 -7.90 8.30
N ASN A 107 19.37 -7.58 9.35
CA ASN A 107 17.96 -7.98 9.45
C ASN A 107 17.09 -7.19 8.46
N GLU A 108 17.30 -5.89 8.33
CA GLU A 108 16.66 -5.03 7.33
C GLU A 108 16.98 -5.48 5.91
N ARG A 109 18.25 -5.77 5.62
CA ARG A 109 18.65 -6.31 4.31
C ARG A 109 17.95 -7.63 4.01
N ASP A 110 17.80 -8.51 4.99
CA ASP A 110 17.10 -9.78 4.82
C ASP A 110 15.61 -9.57 4.52
N LEU A 111 14.96 -8.63 5.22
CA LEU A 111 13.56 -8.27 4.97
C LEU A 111 13.37 -7.63 3.59
N MET A 112 14.25 -6.71 3.19
CA MET A 112 14.22 -6.08 1.85
C MET A 112 14.33 -7.12 0.73
N ARG A 113 15.12 -8.18 0.92
CA ARG A 113 15.25 -9.30 -0.05
C ARG A 113 13.99 -10.16 -0.17
N ARG A 114 13.19 -10.28 0.90
CA ARG A 114 11.95 -11.06 0.90
C ARG A 114 10.80 -10.34 0.21
N GLY A 115 10.79 -9.01 0.26
CA GLY A 115 9.81 -8.21 -0.43
C GLY A 115 9.89 -6.75 -0.02
N LEU A 116 10.13 -5.89 -1.00
CA LEU A 116 10.15 -4.45 -0.80
C LEU A 116 8.80 -3.83 -1.17
N HIS A 117 8.38 -2.90 -0.34
CA HIS A 117 7.20 -2.08 -0.57
C HIS A 117 7.61 -0.60 -0.62
N ILE A 118 6.70 0.23 -1.08
CA ILE A 118 6.82 1.68 -1.04
C ILE A 118 5.53 2.26 -0.49
N GLY A 119 5.67 3.18 0.46
CA GLY A 119 4.58 3.97 0.99
C GLY A 119 4.50 5.30 0.24
N LEU A 120 3.32 5.68 -0.21
CA LEU A 120 3.03 6.99 -0.80
C LEU A 120 2.28 7.82 0.25
N VAL A 121 2.76 9.01 0.56
CA VAL A 121 2.11 9.91 1.52
C VAL A 121 0.72 10.31 1.01
N VAL A 122 -0.28 10.26 1.89
CA VAL A 122 -1.66 10.67 1.57
C VAL A 122 -1.85 12.18 1.72
N ASP A 123 -1.20 12.78 2.73
CA ASP A 123 -1.35 14.18 3.09
C ASP A 123 0.03 14.85 3.20
N GLU A 124 0.46 15.51 2.13
CA GLU A 124 1.75 16.21 2.01
C GLU A 124 1.88 17.42 2.95
N HIS A 125 0.79 17.89 3.57
CA HIS A 125 0.82 19.08 4.42
C HIS A 125 1.33 18.80 5.84
N ARG A 126 1.62 17.55 6.17
CA ARG A 126 2.14 17.17 7.50
C ARG A 126 3.64 17.45 7.61
N GLY A 127 4.07 17.99 8.76
CA GLY A 127 5.48 18.26 9.04
C GLY A 127 6.33 17.02 9.35
N SER A 128 5.69 15.87 9.62
CA SER A 128 6.34 14.58 9.84
C SER A 128 5.38 13.45 9.49
N PHE A 129 5.91 12.37 8.92
CA PHE A 129 5.13 11.19 8.53
C PHE A 129 5.42 10.01 9.46
N GLY A 130 4.36 9.33 9.89
CA GLY A 130 4.41 8.12 10.71
C GLY A 130 3.65 6.96 10.09
N LEU A 131 3.56 5.87 10.85
CA LEU A 131 2.74 4.71 10.47
C LEU A 131 1.28 5.12 10.28
N GLY A 132 0.71 4.81 9.12
CA GLY A 132 -0.67 5.15 8.75
C GLY A 132 -0.81 6.38 7.86
N ASP A 133 0.26 7.16 7.66
CA ASP A 133 0.26 8.30 6.71
C ASP A 133 0.55 7.86 5.26
N PHE A 134 0.87 6.58 5.07
CA PHE A 134 1.28 6.01 3.80
C PHE A 134 0.27 5.02 3.24
N ILE A 135 0.00 5.14 1.95
CA ILE A 135 -0.60 4.09 1.13
C ILE A 135 0.53 3.15 0.67
N ILE A 136 0.46 1.89 1.09
CA ILE A 136 1.49 0.90 0.77
C ILE A 136 1.23 0.24 -0.59
N ARG A 137 2.30 0.12 -1.38
CA ARG A 137 2.35 -0.54 -2.69
C ARG A 137 3.54 -1.47 -2.78
N ALA A 138 3.39 -2.56 -3.54
CA ALA A 138 4.50 -3.45 -3.82
C ALA A 138 5.51 -2.77 -4.76
N VAL A 139 6.80 -2.99 -4.53
CA VAL A 139 7.82 -2.76 -5.55
C VAL A 139 7.83 -3.99 -6.46
N ILE A 140 7.53 -3.79 -7.74
CA ILE A 140 7.40 -4.86 -8.73
C ILE A 140 8.79 -5.27 -9.24
N GLY A 141 9.70 -4.30 -9.39
CA GLY A 141 11.04 -4.54 -9.88
C GLY A 141 11.83 -3.26 -10.07
N ALA A 142 13.04 -3.40 -10.61
CA ALA A 142 13.89 -2.27 -10.96
C ALA A 142 14.55 -2.50 -12.31
N ASP A 143 14.67 -1.44 -13.09
CA ASP A 143 15.41 -1.44 -14.35
C ASP A 143 16.79 -0.82 -14.13
N ARG A 144 17.82 -1.67 -14.20
CA ARG A 144 19.22 -1.23 -14.02
C ARG A 144 19.74 -0.34 -15.14
N SER A 145 19.15 -0.41 -16.33
CA SER A 145 19.61 0.37 -17.47
C SER A 145 19.19 1.83 -17.36
N SER A 146 17.94 2.07 -16.95
CA SER A 146 17.40 3.41 -16.75
C SER A 146 17.54 3.93 -15.31
N GLY A 147 17.81 3.05 -14.35
CA GLY A 147 17.84 3.37 -12.92
C GLY A 147 16.45 3.56 -12.29
N ALA A 148 15.39 3.12 -12.98
CA ALA A 148 14.01 3.27 -12.51
C ALA A 148 13.56 2.11 -11.60
N VAL A 149 12.58 2.39 -10.74
CA VAL A 149 11.92 1.41 -9.87
C VAL A 149 10.43 1.33 -10.25
N ALA A 150 9.95 0.13 -10.55
CA ALA A 150 8.56 -0.13 -10.88
C ALA A 150 7.75 -0.47 -9.63
N ILE A 151 6.58 0.14 -9.48
CA ILE A 151 5.72 -0.07 -8.30
C ILE A 151 4.29 -0.49 -8.72
N GLY A 152 3.50 -0.99 -7.76
CA GLY A 152 2.11 -1.40 -7.95
C GLY A 152 1.10 -0.25 -8.04
N ASP A 153 1.53 0.94 -8.45
CA ASP A 153 0.72 2.16 -8.59
C ASP A 153 1.41 3.16 -9.52
N SER A 154 0.74 4.26 -9.88
CA SER A 154 1.33 5.34 -10.68
C SER A 154 1.46 6.61 -9.83
N PRO A 155 2.64 6.90 -9.26
CA PRO A 155 2.83 8.07 -8.42
C PRO A 155 2.92 9.34 -9.25
N GLU A 156 2.43 10.46 -8.71
CA GLU A 156 2.59 11.78 -9.30
C GLU A 156 3.97 12.36 -8.96
N VAL A 157 4.49 13.23 -9.83
CA VAL A 157 5.68 14.01 -9.52
C VAL A 157 5.34 15.00 -8.40
N GLY A 158 6.18 15.06 -7.37
CA GLY A 158 5.95 15.82 -6.16
C GLY A 158 5.47 14.99 -4.98
N THR A 159 4.99 13.75 -5.21
CA THR A 159 4.60 12.84 -4.12
C THR A 159 5.81 12.46 -3.26
N THR A 160 5.65 12.53 -1.95
CA THR A 160 6.60 12.01 -0.97
C THR A 160 6.38 10.51 -0.81
N VAL A 161 7.46 9.75 -0.96
CA VAL A 161 7.46 8.29 -0.87
C VAL A 161 8.54 7.80 0.08
N GLN A 162 8.33 6.64 0.69
CA GLN A 162 9.33 6.00 1.55
C GLN A 162 9.30 4.49 1.34
N PHE A 163 10.47 3.87 1.27
CA PHE A 163 10.54 2.41 1.17
C PHE A 163 10.10 1.74 2.48
N HIS A 164 9.51 0.55 2.36
CA HIS A 164 8.97 -0.20 3.47
C HIS A 164 9.31 -1.69 3.34
N VAL A 165 9.40 -2.37 4.48
CA VAL A 165 9.57 -3.83 4.57
C VAL A 165 8.46 -4.46 5.42
N ARG A 166 8.19 -5.74 5.20
CA ARG A 166 7.19 -6.54 5.92
C ARG A 166 7.84 -7.76 6.58
#